data_AF-Q387D7-F1
#
_entry.id   AF-Q387D7-F1
#
_cell.length_a   1.000
_cell.length_b   1.000
_cell.length_c   1.000
_cell.angle_alpha   90.00
_cell.angle_beta   90.00
_cell.angle_gamma   90.00
#
_symmetry.space_group_name_H-M   'P 1'
#
loop_
_entity.id
_entity.type
_entity.pdbx_description
1 polymer ?
#
loop_
_entity_poly.entity_id
_entity_poly.type
_entity_poly.pdbx_seq_one_letter_code
_entity_poly.pdbx_strand_id
1 'polypeptide(L)'
;MQGQNQAAVDGTMAYTFQHPPQGFLHAQYRDPHSSVGRKQYANIMHDRRVYRGNTYAAVPMSTYARDEEERVVREANRRRKELQQRATSIKRRKELDAAQRKLATPPPVVGRQHIEVQTEEFLEELKDEVEVVQQETQTDPLLDRPATPPYVPVKSGRDAESQINEGDLFHFDDAVDPILDVMVGKTLEQAMLEVLQEEELELLRQQQLEFEQRRKEELLEAQRLEAREKRLFEEKERRKKQEIERIKREKATREKLQARQFAKMYLMNLENRVFARLQDEGWFRDRVLHEVEFDFFPWLMDQVAVELEKKQRARVLVDDLIRQVVAIQLNS
;
A
#
# COMPACT_ATOMS: atom_id res chain seq x y z
N MET A 1 27.05 65.84 45.24
CA MET A 1 25.73 65.17 45.21
C MET A 1 25.82 64.03 44.19
N GLN A 2 25.79 62.79 44.69
CA GLN A 2 25.44 61.55 44.00
C GLN A 2 26.08 61.28 42.61
N GLY A 3 27.27 60.68 42.63
CA GLY A 3 27.71 59.78 41.57
C GLY A 3 27.17 58.38 41.87
N GLN A 4 26.18 57.93 41.11
CA GLN A 4 25.67 56.56 41.17
C GLN A 4 26.42 55.72 40.14
N ASN A 5 27.28 54.83 40.64
CA ASN A 5 28.02 53.85 39.86
C ASN A 5 27.04 52.83 39.24
N GLN A 6 26.97 52.81 37.92
CA GLN A 6 26.32 51.77 37.14
C GLN A 6 27.26 50.56 37.06
N ALA A 7 27.08 49.58 37.95
CA ALA A 7 27.65 48.26 37.78
C ALA A 7 26.52 47.34 37.31
N ALA A 8 26.42 47.20 35.98
CA ALA A 8 25.63 46.14 35.35
C ALA A 8 26.30 44.81 35.70
N VAL A 9 25.77 44.12 36.71
CA VAL A 9 26.20 42.76 37.04
C VAL A 9 25.47 41.82 36.09
N ASP A 10 26.29 41.07 35.36
CA ASP A 10 25.95 40.13 34.32
C ASP A 10 24.74 39.26 34.64
N GLY A 11 23.84 39.19 33.65
CA GLY A 11 22.70 38.29 33.64
C GLY A 11 23.19 36.85 33.80
N THR A 12 22.88 36.27 34.95
CA THR A 12 22.93 34.83 35.17
C THR A 12 22.11 34.15 34.07
N MET A 13 22.81 33.45 33.18
CA MET A 13 22.27 32.63 32.10
C MET A 13 21.33 31.57 32.71
N ALA A 14 20.05 31.91 32.87
CA ALA A 14 19.03 30.96 33.27
C ALA A 14 18.73 30.04 32.07
N TYR A 15 19.11 28.77 32.20
CA TYR A 15 18.85 27.73 31.21
C TYR A 15 17.37 27.72 30.82
N THR A 16 17.10 27.98 29.55
CA THR A 16 15.75 28.01 28.98
C THR A 16 15.45 26.65 28.36
N PHE A 17 14.46 25.93 28.87
CA PHE A 17 14.00 24.66 28.30
C PHE A 17 12.88 24.90 27.28
N GLN A 18 12.91 24.20 26.15
CA GLN A 18 11.82 24.25 25.14
C GLN A 18 10.52 23.61 25.64
N HIS A 19 10.62 22.68 26.60
CA HIS A 19 9.49 22.18 27.39
C HIS A 19 9.90 22.06 28.86
N PRO A 20 9.10 22.56 29.82
CA PRO A 20 9.40 22.40 31.24
C PRO A 20 9.40 20.91 31.62
N PRO A 21 10.26 20.49 32.56
CA PRO A 21 10.32 19.10 33.01
C PRO A 21 8.95 18.68 33.55
N GLN A 22 8.34 17.69 32.89
CA GLN A 22 7.07 17.11 33.30
C GLN A 22 7.37 15.99 34.31
N GLY A 23 7.11 16.25 35.58
CA GLY A 23 7.21 15.23 36.63
C GLY A 23 6.31 14.04 36.30
N PHE A 24 6.83 12.83 36.45
CA PHE A 24 6.08 11.60 36.26
C PHE A 24 4.88 11.55 37.23
N LEU A 25 3.66 11.70 36.71
CA LEU A 25 2.40 11.65 37.48
C LEU A 25 1.92 10.23 37.77
N HIS A 26 2.84 9.33 38.11
CA HIS A 26 2.47 8.00 38.61
C HIS A 26 2.99 7.85 40.03
N ALA A 27 2.13 8.22 40.99
CA ALA A 27 2.32 7.86 42.38
C ALA A 27 2.38 6.33 42.48
N GLN A 28 3.58 5.77 42.71
CA GLN A 28 3.77 4.35 43.01
C GLN A 28 3.07 3.96 44.32
N TYR A 29 2.70 4.95 45.14
CA TYR A 29 1.96 4.73 46.37
C TYR A 29 0.46 5.02 46.19
N ARG A 30 -0.34 4.00 46.50
CA ARG A 30 -1.80 4.06 46.48
C ARG A 30 -2.28 4.92 47.65
N ASP A 31 -2.49 6.19 47.37
CA ASP A 31 -3.02 7.15 48.34
C ASP A 31 -4.42 6.71 48.83
N PRO A 32 -4.61 6.40 50.12
CA PRO A 32 -5.89 5.89 50.64
C PRO A 32 -7.03 6.91 50.53
N HIS A 33 -6.72 8.19 50.30
CA HIS A 33 -7.73 9.24 50.12
C HIS A 33 -8.00 9.60 48.66
N SER A 34 -7.23 9.04 47.71
CA SER A 34 -7.46 9.30 46.29
C SER A 34 -8.68 8.53 45.77
N SER A 35 -9.69 9.28 45.34
CA SER A 35 -10.97 8.76 44.84
C SER A 35 -10.85 7.97 43.52
N VAL A 36 -9.67 7.94 42.90
CA VAL A 36 -9.40 7.28 41.62
C VAL A 36 -9.42 5.75 41.72
N GLY A 37 -9.33 5.22 42.94
CA GLY A 37 -9.43 3.79 43.24
C GLY A 37 -10.73 3.38 43.93
N ARG A 38 -11.74 4.27 44.05
CA ARG A 38 -13.06 3.83 44.50
C ARG A 38 -13.52 2.82 43.46
N LYS A 39 -13.42 1.53 43.81
CA LYS A 39 -14.25 0.47 43.24
C LYS A 39 -15.59 1.14 43.10
N GLN A 40 -16.00 1.43 41.87
CA GLN A 40 -17.34 1.96 41.65
C GLN A 40 -18.20 1.02 42.47
N TYR A 41 -18.88 1.54 43.49
CA TYR A 41 -19.91 0.80 44.17
C TYR A 41 -20.98 0.63 43.10
N ALA A 42 -20.72 -0.28 42.16
CA ALA A 42 -21.67 -0.77 41.23
C ALA A 42 -22.67 -1.43 42.15
N ASN A 43 -23.83 -0.79 42.24
CA ASN A 43 -24.91 -1.24 43.09
C ASN A 43 -25.00 -2.76 42.93
N ILE A 44 -24.81 -3.51 44.02
CA ILE A 44 -24.79 -4.98 44.03
C ILE A 44 -26.03 -5.54 43.32
N MET A 45 -27.11 -4.75 43.24
CA MET A 45 -28.32 -4.98 42.46
C MET A 45 -28.11 -5.15 40.93
N HIS A 46 -27.00 -4.68 40.38
CA HIS A 46 -26.65 -4.75 38.95
C HIS A 46 -25.41 -5.62 38.68
N ASP A 47 -24.83 -6.23 39.71
CA ASP A 47 -23.69 -7.14 39.52
C ASP A 47 -24.17 -8.43 38.84
N ARG A 48 -23.60 -8.71 37.67
CA ARG A 48 -23.92 -9.90 36.86
C ARG A 48 -23.58 -11.21 37.57
N ARG A 49 -22.74 -11.18 38.60
CA ARG A 49 -22.35 -12.37 39.38
C ARG A 49 -23.39 -12.76 40.42
N VAL A 50 -24.25 -11.83 40.81
CA VAL A 50 -25.29 -12.06 41.82
C VAL A 50 -26.49 -12.69 41.14
N TYR A 51 -26.70 -13.98 41.37
CA TYR A 51 -27.92 -14.68 40.97
C TYR A 51 -29.12 -14.06 41.68
N ARG A 52 -30.10 -13.61 40.89
CA ARG A 52 -31.40 -13.12 41.38
C ARG A 52 -32.46 -14.13 41.01
N GLY A 53 -33.16 -14.65 42.01
CA GLY A 53 -34.23 -15.63 41.81
C GLY A 53 -33.93 -16.95 42.49
N ASN A 54 -34.99 -17.76 42.61
CA ASN A 54 -34.95 -19.06 43.27
C ASN A 54 -34.12 -20.07 42.44
N THR A 55 -33.08 -20.64 43.04
CA THR A 55 -32.22 -21.67 42.42
C THR A 55 -32.92 -23.00 42.19
N TYR A 56 -34.08 -23.23 42.82
CA TYR A 56 -34.79 -24.52 42.77
C TYR A 56 -35.88 -24.59 41.69
N ALA A 57 -36.16 -23.49 40.98
CA ALA A 57 -37.25 -23.43 40.01
C ALA A 57 -36.73 -23.15 38.59
N ALA A 58 -35.77 -23.95 38.11
CA ALA A 58 -35.60 -24.08 36.67
C ALA A 58 -36.81 -24.88 36.17
N VAL A 59 -37.84 -24.18 35.69
CA VAL A 59 -38.96 -24.83 35.00
C VAL A 59 -38.35 -25.70 33.90
N PRO A 60 -38.58 -27.03 33.90
CA PRO A 60 -38.08 -27.88 32.84
C PRO A 60 -38.74 -27.42 31.54
N MET A 61 -38.02 -26.62 30.76
CA MET A 61 -38.47 -26.20 29.46
C MET A 61 -38.41 -27.39 28.51
N SER A 62 -39.41 -27.48 27.64
CA SER A 62 -39.38 -28.48 26.56
C SER A 62 -38.14 -28.25 25.69
N THR A 63 -37.64 -29.33 25.07
CA THR A 63 -36.52 -29.26 24.14
C THR A 63 -36.76 -28.21 23.05
N TYR A 64 -37.99 -28.09 22.58
CA TYR A 64 -38.38 -27.11 21.57
C TYR A 64 -38.28 -25.66 22.08
N ALA A 65 -38.73 -25.39 23.32
CA ALA A 65 -38.61 -24.05 23.91
C ALA A 65 -37.14 -23.65 24.12
N ARG A 66 -36.30 -24.61 24.53
CA ARG A 66 -34.84 -24.40 24.69
C ARG A 66 -34.16 -24.09 23.36
N ASP A 67 -34.48 -24.83 22.30
CA ASP A 67 -33.92 -24.60 20.96
C ASP A 67 -34.30 -23.23 20.40
N GLU A 68 -35.54 -22.77 20.66
CA GLU A 68 -36.02 -21.45 20.22
C GLU A 68 -35.30 -20.31 20.95
N GLU A 69 -35.14 -20.41 22.28
CA GLU A 69 -34.36 -19.44 23.04
C GLU A 69 -32.89 -19.38 22.58
N GLU A 70 -32.27 -20.53 22.32
CA GLU A 70 -30.90 -20.59 21.82
C GLU A 70 -30.75 -19.94 20.43
N ARG A 71 -31.78 -20.01 19.58
CA ARG A 71 -31.80 -19.31 18.28
C ARG A 71 -31.89 -17.79 18.46
N VAL A 72 -32.82 -17.33 19.30
CA VAL A 72 -33.02 -15.90 19.61
C VAL A 72 -31.75 -15.30 20.21
N VAL A 73 -31.10 -16.01 21.15
CA VAL A 73 -29.84 -15.58 21.76
C VAL A 73 -28.70 -15.51 20.73
N ARG A 74 -28.59 -16.50 19.83
CA ARG A 74 -27.59 -16.48 18.76
C ARG A 74 -27.81 -15.32 17.79
N GLU A 75 -29.05 -15.05 17.40
CA GLU A 75 -29.39 -13.94 16.51
C GLU A 75 -29.12 -12.57 17.17
N ALA A 76 -29.49 -12.42 18.44
CA ALA A 76 -29.18 -11.21 19.22
C ALA A 76 -27.67 -10.98 19.36
N ASN A 77 -26.90 -12.05 19.63
CA ASN A 77 -25.44 -11.98 19.70
C ASN A 77 -24.82 -11.62 18.34
N ARG A 78 -25.35 -12.15 17.24
CA ARG A 78 -24.92 -11.81 15.88
C ARG A 78 -25.19 -10.34 15.56
N ARG A 79 -26.41 -9.85 15.79
CA ARG A 79 -26.76 -8.42 15.60
C ARG A 79 -25.86 -7.51 16.42
N ARG A 80 -25.59 -7.86 17.68
CA ARG A 80 -24.68 -7.08 18.55
C ARG A 80 -23.25 -7.04 18.01
N LYS A 81 -22.71 -8.16 17.52
CA LYS A 81 -21.38 -8.20 16.89
C LYS A 81 -21.33 -7.37 15.61
N GLU A 82 -22.34 -7.46 14.76
CA GLU A 82 -22.45 -6.67 13.52
C GLU A 82 -22.51 -5.16 13.82
N LEU A 83 -23.31 -4.74 14.81
CA LEU A 83 -23.37 -3.34 15.26
C LEU A 83 -22.03 -2.85 15.83
N GLN A 84 -21.34 -3.67 16.62
CA GLN A 84 -20.01 -3.33 17.13
C GLN A 84 -18.98 -3.17 15.99
N GLN A 85 -18.94 -4.09 15.03
CA GLN A 85 -18.06 -4.01 13.87
C GLN A 85 -18.34 -2.77 13.00
N ARG A 86 -19.62 -2.42 12.82
CA ARG A 86 -20.01 -1.21 12.10
C ARG A 86 -19.60 0.06 12.86
N ALA A 87 -19.72 0.08 14.18
CA ALA A 87 -19.27 1.20 15.00
C ALA A 87 -17.74 1.36 14.98
N THR A 88 -16.97 0.27 15.09
CA THR A 88 -15.50 0.32 15.05
C THR A 88 -14.95 0.73 13.69
N SER A 89 -15.56 0.25 12.59
CA SER A 89 -15.16 0.67 11.23
C SER A 89 -15.43 2.15 10.97
N ILE A 90 -16.58 2.68 11.41
CA ILE A 90 -16.88 4.11 11.32
C ILE A 90 -15.87 4.93 12.14
N LYS A 91 -15.54 4.48 13.36
CA LYS A 91 -14.55 5.16 14.21
C LYS A 91 -13.17 5.18 13.56
N ARG A 92 -12.70 4.03 13.06
CA ARG A 92 -11.41 3.92 12.36
C ARG A 92 -11.36 4.79 11.11
N ARG A 93 -12.46 4.89 10.34
CA ARG A 93 -12.53 5.78 9.18
C ARG A 93 -12.43 7.26 9.59
N LYS A 94 -13.16 7.67 10.64
CA LYS A 94 -13.07 9.04 11.18
C LYS A 94 -11.67 9.35 11.72
N GLU A 95 -11.02 8.40 12.38
CA GLU A 95 -9.64 8.54 12.88
C GLU A 95 -8.65 8.69 11.73
N LEU A 96 -8.78 7.89 10.66
CA LEU A 96 -7.95 8.02 9.45
C LEU A 96 -8.17 9.36 8.74
N ASP A 97 -9.42 9.80 8.56
CA ASP A 97 -9.72 11.12 7.99
C ASP A 97 -9.15 12.26 8.84
N ALA A 98 -9.21 12.13 10.18
CA ALA A 98 -8.65 13.11 11.10
C ALA A 98 -7.11 13.11 11.07
N ALA A 99 -6.47 11.94 10.98
CA ALA A 99 -5.02 11.82 10.87
C ALA A 99 -4.51 12.41 9.54
N GLN A 100 -5.20 12.15 8.43
CA GLN A 100 -4.90 12.76 7.14
C GLN A 100 -5.02 14.29 7.21
N ARG A 101 -6.04 14.83 7.88
CA ARG A 101 -6.17 16.28 8.08
C ARG A 101 -5.09 16.89 8.97
N LYS A 102 -4.57 16.14 9.94
CA LYS A 102 -3.49 16.60 10.83
C LYS A 102 -2.12 16.58 10.15
N LEU A 103 -1.90 15.60 9.27
CA LEU A 103 -0.66 15.45 8.50
C LEU A 103 -0.68 16.24 7.18
N ALA A 104 -1.86 16.70 6.74
CA ALA A 104 -1.98 17.50 5.53
C ALA A 104 -1.28 18.85 5.70
N THR A 105 -0.41 19.18 4.75
CA THR A 105 0.14 20.52 4.59
C THR A 105 -1.01 21.54 4.53
N PRO A 106 -0.94 22.65 5.29
CA PRO A 106 -1.99 23.67 5.28
C PRO A 106 -2.24 24.19 3.86
N PRO A 107 -3.48 24.60 3.52
CA PRO A 107 -3.85 24.99 2.17
C PRO A 107 -2.99 26.16 1.65
N PRO A 108 -2.78 26.26 0.33
CA PRO A 108 -1.95 27.32 -0.21
C PRO A 108 -2.68 28.64 -0.05
N VAL A 109 -1.91 29.71 0.17
CA VAL A 109 -2.44 31.07 0.21
C VAL A 109 -3.19 31.37 -1.08
N VAL A 110 -4.31 32.09 -1.00
CA VAL A 110 -5.13 32.47 -2.17
C VAL A 110 -4.24 33.09 -3.25
N GLY A 111 -4.27 32.49 -4.45
CA GLY A 111 -3.44 32.89 -5.59
C GLY A 111 -2.07 32.22 -5.70
N ARG A 112 -1.72 31.29 -4.80
CA ARG A 112 -0.49 30.47 -4.86
C ARG A 112 -0.81 28.98 -4.97
N GLN A 113 0.16 28.20 -5.43
CA GLN A 113 0.12 26.73 -5.47
C GLN A 113 1.31 26.18 -4.68
N HIS A 114 1.14 25.02 -4.04
CA HIS A 114 2.26 24.32 -3.41
C HIS A 114 3.21 23.75 -4.47
N ILE A 115 4.49 23.70 -4.15
CA ILE A 115 5.54 23.05 -4.93
C ILE A 115 6.18 21.99 -4.04
N GLU A 116 6.51 20.85 -4.62
CA GLU A 116 7.28 19.81 -3.94
C GLU A 116 8.72 20.28 -3.76
N VAL A 117 9.14 20.41 -2.51
CA VAL A 117 10.52 20.74 -2.12
C VAL A 117 11.10 19.49 -1.48
N GLN A 118 12.37 19.19 -1.78
CA GLN A 118 13.09 18.10 -1.16
C GLN A 118 13.23 18.36 0.34
N THR A 119 12.42 17.69 1.16
CA THR A 119 12.45 17.80 2.64
C THR A 119 13.28 16.71 3.30
N GLU A 120 13.75 15.74 2.52
CA GLU A 120 14.61 14.68 3.00
C GLU A 120 16.04 15.20 3.22
N GLU A 121 16.64 14.77 4.33
CA GLU A 121 17.97 15.18 4.77
C GLU A 121 19.01 14.69 3.75
N PHE A 122 19.48 15.60 2.89
CA PHE A 122 20.48 15.29 1.87
C PHE A 122 21.87 15.53 2.44
N LEU A 123 22.41 14.53 3.14
CA LEU A 123 23.77 14.57 3.68
C LEU A 123 24.76 14.07 2.62
N GLU A 124 25.46 14.98 1.95
CA GLU A 124 26.60 14.62 1.10
C GLU A 124 27.83 14.38 1.99
N GLU A 125 28.27 13.13 2.04
CA GLU A 125 29.56 12.77 2.65
C GLU A 125 30.69 13.32 1.78
N LEU A 126 31.30 14.42 2.22
CA LEU A 126 32.55 14.92 1.64
C LEU A 126 33.67 13.92 1.98
N LYS A 127 34.17 13.22 0.97
CA LYS A 127 35.29 12.27 1.07
C LYS A 127 36.66 12.92 0.80
N ASP A 128 36.68 14.24 0.62
CA ASP A 128 37.91 14.95 0.32
C ASP A 128 38.82 14.93 1.56
N GLU A 129 39.95 14.26 1.41
CA GLU A 129 40.99 14.18 2.42
C GLU A 129 41.63 15.58 2.54
N VAL A 130 41.46 16.22 3.69
CA VAL A 130 42.00 17.57 3.93
C VAL A 130 43.51 17.48 4.05
N GLU A 131 44.24 18.26 3.25
CA GLU A 131 45.69 18.35 3.32
C GLU A 131 46.13 18.81 4.72
N VAL A 132 46.81 17.90 5.44
CA VAL A 132 47.41 18.19 6.74
C VAL A 132 48.81 18.77 6.54
N VAL A 133 48.97 20.05 6.92
CA VAL A 133 50.27 20.71 6.93
C VAL A 133 50.96 20.42 8.27
N GLN A 134 52.11 19.74 8.22
CA GLN A 134 52.97 19.63 9.39
C GLN A 134 53.50 21.02 9.77
N GLN A 135 53.14 21.48 10.97
CA GLN A 135 53.77 22.63 11.60
C GLN A 135 54.76 22.12 12.63
N GLU A 136 56.03 22.42 12.41
CA GLU A 136 57.09 22.22 13.40
C GLU A 136 57.39 23.58 14.03
N THR A 137 57.28 23.65 15.35
CA THR A 137 57.65 24.83 16.12
C THR A 137 59.14 24.74 16.40
N GLN A 138 59.91 25.74 15.97
CA GLN A 138 61.33 25.86 16.30
C GLN A 138 61.47 25.98 17.83
N THR A 139 61.87 24.89 18.47
CA THR A 139 62.32 24.92 19.86
C THR A 139 63.59 25.74 19.92
N ASP A 140 63.62 26.75 20.78
CA ASP A 140 64.82 27.55 21.00
C ASP A 140 66.02 26.61 21.29
N PRO A 141 67.21 26.94 20.77
CA PRO A 141 68.42 26.19 21.09
C PRO A 141 68.51 26.00 22.59
N LEU A 142 68.72 24.76 23.02
CA LEU A 142 68.97 24.44 24.42
C LEU A 142 70.30 25.11 24.81
N LEU A 143 70.23 26.38 25.20
CA LEU A 143 71.38 27.12 25.70
C LEU A 143 71.88 26.38 26.94
N ASP A 144 73.19 26.18 27.02
CA ASP A 144 73.82 25.56 28.18
C ASP A 144 73.37 26.32 29.42
N ARG A 145 72.59 25.63 30.24
CA ARG A 145 72.11 26.16 31.51
C ARG A 145 73.36 26.59 32.28
N PRO A 146 73.48 27.86 32.70
CA PRO A 146 74.60 28.28 33.53
C PRO A 146 74.66 27.36 34.76
N ALA A 147 75.88 27.00 35.18
CA ALA A 147 76.08 26.15 36.34
C ALA A 147 75.20 26.64 37.49
N THR A 148 74.35 25.75 38.01
CA THR A 148 73.46 26.09 39.13
C THR A 148 74.34 26.61 40.25
N PRO A 149 74.15 27.87 40.70
CA PRO A 149 74.94 28.39 41.80
C PRO A 149 74.76 27.42 42.98
N PRO A 150 75.84 27.15 43.74
CA PRO A 150 75.74 26.26 44.89
C PRO A 150 74.60 26.76 45.77
N TYR A 151 73.66 25.85 46.07
CA TYR A 151 72.55 26.14 46.95
C TYR A 151 73.13 26.47 48.33
N VAL A 152 73.20 27.76 48.62
CA VAL A 152 73.40 28.24 49.98
C VAL A 152 72.00 28.23 50.57
N PRO A 153 71.67 27.30 51.49
CA PRO A 153 70.43 27.40 52.25
C PRO A 153 70.47 28.72 53.00
N VAL A 154 69.86 29.75 52.41
CA VAL A 154 69.34 30.84 53.22
C VAL A 154 68.39 30.18 54.21
N LYS A 155 68.46 30.60 55.47
CA LYS A 155 67.52 30.17 56.50
C LYS A 155 66.12 30.62 56.09
N SER A 156 65.50 29.84 55.23
CA SER A 156 64.21 30.03 54.59
C SER A 156 63.19 29.39 55.50
N GLY A 157 63.07 29.97 56.67
CA GLY A 157 62.23 29.47 57.73
C GLY A 157 62.35 30.48 58.84
N ARG A 158 61.22 31.02 59.27
CA ARG A 158 61.19 31.52 60.65
C ARG A 158 61.41 30.27 61.50
N ASP A 159 62.38 30.30 62.41
CA ASP A 159 62.43 29.28 63.45
C ASP A 159 61.09 29.33 64.17
N ALA A 160 60.28 28.31 63.94
CA ALA A 160 59.00 28.16 64.59
C ALA A 160 59.18 26.98 65.53
N GLU A 161 59.34 27.28 66.81
CA GLU A 161 59.15 26.29 67.85
C GLU A 161 57.64 26.05 67.99
N SER A 162 57.21 24.79 67.91
CA SER A 162 55.84 24.43 68.26
C SER A 162 55.76 24.33 69.77
N GLN A 163 55.31 25.41 70.41
CA GLN A 163 55.05 25.39 71.84
C GLN A 163 53.69 24.71 72.07
N ILE A 164 53.71 23.38 72.30
CA ILE A 164 52.51 22.62 72.67
C ILE A 164 52.23 22.93 74.14
N ASN A 165 51.18 23.70 74.41
CA ASN A 165 50.76 23.99 75.78
C ASN A 165 50.15 22.73 76.42
N GLU A 166 50.19 22.62 77.75
CA GLU A 166 49.46 21.55 78.46
C GLU A 166 47.96 21.66 78.14
N GLY A 167 47.38 20.59 77.56
CA GLY A 167 46.00 20.55 77.08
C GLY A 167 45.81 20.90 75.60
N ASP A 168 46.81 21.47 74.92
CA ASP A 168 46.83 21.70 73.46
C ASP A 168 47.37 20.48 72.71
N LEU A 169 47.14 19.28 73.26
CA LEU A 169 47.46 18.03 72.61
C LEU A 169 46.35 17.71 71.60
N PHE A 170 46.73 17.13 70.48
CA PHE A 170 45.79 16.66 69.47
C PHE A 170 44.76 15.71 70.09
N HIS A 171 43.50 16.12 70.13
CA HIS A 171 42.39 15.32 70.59
C HIS A 171 41.96 14.38 69.45
N PHE A 172 42.52 13.17 69.45
CA PHE A 172 42.30 12.20 68.38
C PHE A 172 40.82 11.88 68.18
N ASP A 173 40.06 11.74 69.27
CA ASP A 173 38.63 11.42 69.21
C ASP A 173 37.85 12.50 68.44
N ASP A 174 38.06 13.78 68.75
CA ASP A 174 37.39 14.89 68.05
C ASP A 174 37.88 15.06 66.60
N ALA A 175 39.16 14.79 66.34
CA ALA A 175 39.77 15.01 65.04
C ALA A 175 39.52 13.88 64.03
N VAL A 176 39.29 12.65 64.51
CA VAL A 176 39.05 11.48 63.65
C VAL A 176 37.59 11.40 63.22
N ASP A 177 36.65 11.95 63.99
CA ASP A 177 35.22 11.94 63.69
C ASP A 177 34.88 12.42 62.26
N PRO A 178 35.36 13.60 61.78
CA PRO A 178 35.10 14.03 60.41
C PRO A 178 35.75 13.13 59.34
N ILE A 179 36.89 12.50 59.66
CA ILE A 179 37.59 11.60 58.74
C ILE A 179 36.78 10.31 58.59
N LEU A 180 36.31 9.75 59.71
CA LEU A 180 35.47 8.56 59.71
C LEU A 180 34.13 8.83 59.02
N ASP A 181 33.48 9.97 59.29
CA ASP A 181 32.23 10.35 58.63
C ASP A 181 32.39 10.38 57.10
N VAL A 182 33.48 10.98 56.60
CA VAL A 182 33.76 11.03 55.16
C VAL A 182 34.09 9.65 54.60
N MET A 183 34.86 8.83 55.32
CA MET A 183 35.21 7.48 54.86
C MET A 183 33.99 6.56 54.83
N VAL A 184 33.18 6.54 55.89
CA VAL A 184 31.94 5.76 55.98
C VAL A 184 30.94 6.26 54.94
N GLY A 185 30.77 7.58 54.82
CA GLY A 185 29.88 8.18 53.81
C GLY A 185 30.27 7.77 52.38
N LYS A 186 31.54 7.95 51.99
CA LYS A 186 32.01 7.59 50.65
C LYS A 186 31.95 6.09 50.37
N THR A 187 32.32 5.26 51.33
CA THR A 187 32.29 3.80 51.16
C THR A 187 30.87 3.28 51.03
N LEU A 188 29.91 3.80 51.81
CA LEU A 188 28.49 3.44 51.67
C LEU A 188 27.88 3.97 50.37
N GLU A 189 28.21 5.20 49.96
CA GLU A 189 27.76 5.76 48.68
C GLU A 189 28.28 4.94 47.49
N GLN A 190 29.57 4.60 47.47
CA GLN A 190 30.15 3.74 46.44
C GLN A 190 29.50 2.35 46.43
N ALA A 191 29.37 1.69 47.58
CA ALA A 191 28.75 0.37 47.66
C ALA A 191 27.28 0.39 47.17
N MET A 192 26.53 1.45 47.49
CA MET A 192 25.16 1.63 47.01
C MET A 192 25.11 1.83 45.49
N LEU A 193 26.00 2.65 44.93
CA LEU A 193 26.09 2.88 43.49
C LEU A 193 26.46 1.60 42.72
N GLU A 194 27.37 0.80 43.25
CA GLU A 194 27.76 -0.49 42.67
C GLU A 194 26.58 -1.45 42.60
N VAL A 195 25.83 -1.61 43.70
CA VAL A 195 24.64 -2.48 43.72
C VAL A 195 23.55 -1.98 42.75
N LEU A 196 23.29 -0.68 42.71
CA LEU A 196 22.34 -0.10 41.74
C LEU A 196 22.76 -0.36 40.29
N GLN A 197 24.06 -0.25 40.01
CA GLN A 197 24.60 -0.52 38.68
C GLN A 197 24.49 -2.01 38.32
N GLU A 198 24.71 -2.92 39.28
CA GLU A 198 24.48 -4.36 39.06
C GLU A 198 23.02 -4.65 38.72
N GLU A 199 22.07 -4.11 39.47
CA GLU A 199 20.63 -4.27 39.21
C GLU A 199 20.22 -3.68 37.84
N GLU A 200 20.74 -2.52 37.47
CA GLU A 200 20.49 -1.92 36.15
C GLU A 200 21.00 -2.82 35.02
N LEU A 201 22.23 -3.35 35.15
CA LEU A 201 22.81 -4.24 34.15
C LEU A 201 22.02 -5.54 34.01
N GLU A 202 21.50 -6.10 35.10
CA GLU A 202 20.62 -7.27 35.06
C GLU A 202 19.31 -6.96 34.33
N LEU A 203 18.67 -5.83 34.64
CA LEU A 203 17.45 -5.40 33.96
C LEU A 203 17.68 -5.19 32.46
N LEU A 204 18.78 -4.55 32.08
CA LEU A 204 19.15 -4.34 30.68
C LEU A 204 19.37 -5.68 29.95
N ARG A 205 20.03 -6.65 30.57
CA ARG A 205 20.20 -8.00 30.00
C ARG A 205 18.85 -8.70 29.80
N GLN A 206 17.95 -8.62 30.78
CA GLN A 206 16.60 -9.18 30.65
C GLN A 206 15.83 -8.54 29.50
N GLN A 207 15.85 -7.21 29.40
CA GLN A 207 15.21 -6.47 28.30
C GLN A 207 15.79 -6.82 26.93
N GLN A 208 17.13 -6.98 26.83
CA GLN A 208 17.78 -7.41 25.59
C GLN A 208 17.31 -8.82 25.18
N LEU A 209 17.25 -9.76 26.12
CA LEU A 209 16.77 -11.12 25.84
C LEU A 209 15.30 -11.12 25.37
N GLU A 210 14.42 -10.37 26.03
CA GLU A 210 13.02 -10.23 25.63
C GLU A 210 12.89 -9.61 24.23
N PHE A 211 13.67 -8.55 23.96
CA PHE A 211 13.69 -7.89 22.66
C PHE A 211 14.17 -8.82 21.55
N GLU A 212 15.24 -9.58 21.79
CA GLU A 212 15.74 -10.56 20.83
C GLU A 212 14.75 -11.69 20.57
N GLN A 213 14.09 -12.21 21.61
CA GLN A 213 13.07 -13.24 21.48
C GLN A 213 11.92 -12.73 20.62
N ARG A 214 11.38 -11.55 20.96
CA ARG A 214 10.32 -10.90 20.18
C ARG A 214 10.74 -10.66 18.73
N ARG A 215 11.96 -10.18 18.49
CA ARG A 215 12.49 -9.96 17.14
C ARG A 215 12.61 -11.27 16.35
N LYS A 216 13.04 -12.36 17.00
CA LYS A 216 13.09 -13.70 16.38
C LYS A 216 11.69 -14.20 16.02
N GLU A 217 10.70 -14.01 16.89
CA GLU A 217 9.31 -14.36 16.62
C GLU A 217 8.72 -13.55 15.45
N GLU A 218 8.92 -12.23 15.46
CA GLU A 218 8.48 -11.33 14.38
C GLU A 218 9.13 -11.70 13.05
N LEU A 219 10.43 -12.02 13.04
CA LEU A 219 11.15 -12.48 11.84
C LEU A 219 10.58 -13.81 11.32
N LEU A 220 10.33 -14.78 12.20
CA LEU A 220 9.75 -16.07 11.82
C LEU A 220 8.32 -15.91 11.27
N GLU A 221 7.52 -15.02 11.85
CA GLU A 221 6.18 -14.71 11.36
C GLU A 221 6.25 -14.05 9.97
N ALA A 222 7.14 -13.07 9.78
CA ALA A 222 7.36 -12.41 8.50
C ALA A 222 7.77 -13.40 7.40
N GLN A 223 8.71 -14.31 7.70
CA GLN A 223 9.11 -15.36 6.76
C GLN A 223 7.96 -16.31 6.41
N ARG A 224 7.12 -16.68 7.38
CA ARG A 224 5.92 -17.50 7.15
C ARG A 224 4.92 -16.79 6.23
N LEU A 225 4.70 -15.49 6.47
CA LEU A 225 3.82 -14.65 5.64
C LEU A 225 4.36 -14.51 4.21
N GLU A 226 5.65 -14.22 4.06
CA GLU A 226 6.31 -14.10 2.75
C GLU A 226 6.26 -15.41 1.96
N ALA A 227 6.55 -16.55 2.61
CA ALA A 227 6.46 -17.85 1.97
C ALA A 227 5.02 -18.19 1.54
N ARG A 228 4.02 -17.83 2.35
CA ARG A 228 2.61 -17.97 2.01
C ARG A 228 2.23 -17.09 0.82
N GLU A 229 2.66 -15.84 0.81
CA GLU A 229 2.38 -14.89 -0.27
C GLU A 229 3.02 -15.33 -1.60
N LYS A 230 4.28 -15.77 -1.56
CA LYS A 230 4.96 -16.37 -2.72
C LYS A 230 4.18 -17.55 -3.29
N ARG A 231 3.72 -18.48 -2.44
CA ARG A 231 2.90 -19.62 -2.89
C ARG A 231 1.58 -19.17 -3.53
N LEU A 232 0.88 -18.22 -2.93
CA LEU A 232 -0.38 -17.69 -3.48
C LEU A 232 -0.16 -16.98 -4.82
N PHE A 233 0.94 -16.23 -4.94
CA PHE A 233 1.33 -15.56 -6.17
C PHE A 233 1.63 -16.58 -7.28
N GLU A 234 2.43 -17.60 -6.99
CA GLU A 234 2.74 -18.68 -7.92
C GLU A 234 1.48 -19.45 -8.35
N GLU A 235 0.58 -19.78 -7.43
CA GLU A 235 -0.69 -20.44 -7.75
C GLU A 235 -1.57 -19.56 -8.65
N LYS A 236 -1.68 -18.27 -8.33
CA LYS A 236 -2.43 -17.29 -9.13
C LYS A 236 -1.87 -17.19 -10.55
N GLU A 237 -0.55 -17.11 -10.70
CA GLU A 237 0.11 -17.07 -12.00
C GLU A 237 -0.11 -18.38 -12.80
N ARG A 238 -0.03 -19.55 -12.15
CA ARG A 238 -0.37 -20.83 -12.78
C ARG A 238 -1.82 -20.87 -13.27
N ARG A 239 -2.77 -20.41 -12.44
CA ARG A 239 -4.20 -20.35 -12.83
C ARG A 239 -4.44 -19.42 -14.01
N LYS A 240 -3.80 -18.24 -14.01
CA LYS A 240 -3.90 -17.30 -15.14
C LYS A 240 -3.40 -17.94 -16.44
N LYS A 241 -2.24 -18.62 -16.41
CA LYS A 241 -1.69 -19.31 -17.58
C LYS A 241 -2.64 -20.40 -18.10
N GLN A 242 -3.18 -21.22 -17.20
CA GLN A 242 -4.16 -22.26 -17.55
C GLN A 242 -5.43 -21.67 -18.18
N GLU A 243 -5.96 -20.57 -17.64
CA GLU A 243 -7.16 -19.93 -18.17
C GLU A 243 -6.90 -19.30 -19.54
N ILE A 244 -5.75 -18.65 -19.74
CA ILE A 244 -5.34 -18.12 -21.05
C ILE A 244 -5.25 -19.24 -22.08
N GLU A 245 -4.65 -20.38 -21.73
CA GLU A 245 -4.59 -21.54 -22.62
C GLU A 245 -5.97 -22.14 -22.91
N ARG A 246 -6.84 -22.22 -21.89
CA ARG A 246 -8.22 -22.70 -22.04
C ARG A 246 -9.00 -21.82 -23.02
N ILE A 247 -8.95 -20.50 -22.85
CA ILE A 247 -9.59 -19.53 -23.74
C ILE A 247 -9.04 -19.66 -25.17
N LYS A 248 -7.73 -19.84 -25.35
CA LYS A 248 -7.13 -20.07 -26.68
C LYS A 248 -7.65 -21.35 -27.32
N ARG A 249 -7.71 -22.46 -26.58
CA ARG A 249 -8.25 -23.73 -27.06
C ARG A 249 -9.72 -23.59 -27.44
N GLU A 250 -10.52 -22.94 -26.61
CA GLU A 250 -11.94 -22.69 -26.86
C GLU A 250 -12.18 -21.81 -28.08
N LYS A 251 -11.39 -20.75 -28.27
CA LYS A 251 -11.46 -19.92 -29.47
C LYS A 251 -11.17 -20.74 -30.73
N ALA A 252 -10.11 -21.54 -30.72
CA ALA A 252 -9.75 -22.40 -31.85
C ALA A 252 -10.81 -23.47 -32.15
N THR A 253 -11.41 -24.09 -31.13
CA THR A 253 -12.49 -25.07 -31.33
C THR A 253 -13.77 -24.39 -31.83
N ARG A 254 -14.09 -23.20 -31.33
CA ARG A 254 -15.23 -22.41 -31.80
C ARG A 254 -15.08 -22.01 -33.26
N GLU A 255 -13.91 -21.54 -33.68
CA GLU A 255 -13.63 -21.19 -35.07
C GLU A 255 -13.76 -22.42 -36.00
N LYS A 256 -13.21 -23.57 -35.60
CA LYS A 256 -13.37 -24.83 -36.35
C LYS A 256 -14.83 -25.27 -36.45
N LEU A 257 -15.59 -25.15 -35.36
CA LEU A 257 -17.01 -25.48 -35.33
C LEU A 257 -17.81 -24.54 -36.25
N GLN A 258 -17.53 -23.23 -36.18
CA GLN A 258 -18.17 -22.23 -37.03
C GLN A 258 -17.86 -22.46 -38.51
N ALA A 259 -16.61 -22.73 -38.87
CA ALA A 259 -16.23 -23.07 -40.25
C ALA A 259 -16.97 -24.32 -40.75
N ARG A 260 -17.05 -25.37 -39.91
CA ARG A 260 -17.79 -26.60 -40.24
C ARG A 260 -19.29 -26.35 -40.41
N GLN A 261 -19.89 -25.55 -39.53
CA GLN A 261 -21.31 -25.18 -39.61
C GLN A 261 -21.58 -24.34 -40.86
N PHE A 262 -20.73 -23.35 -41.14
CA PHE A 262 -20.82 -22.51 -42.34
C PHE A 262 -20.72 -23.35 -43.61
N ALA A 263 -19.74 -24.25 -43.70
CA ALA A 263 -19.60 -25.17 -44.82
C ALA A 263 -20.85 -26.06 -44.98
N LYS A 264 -21.37 -26.64 -43.88
CA LYS A 264 -22.60 -27.44 -43.92
C LYS A 264 -23.79 -26.64 -44.45
N MET A 265 -24.01 -25.43 -43.94
CA MET A 265 -25.12 -24.56 -44.38
C MET A 265 -24.95 -24.09 -45.82
N TYR A 266 -23.72 -23.79 -46.25
CA TYR A 266 -23.42 -23.40 -47.62
C TYR A 266 -23.67 -24.56 -48.60
N LEU A 267 -23.28 -25.77 -48.22
CA LEU A 267 -23.46 -26.98 -49.05
C LEU A 267 -24.91 -27.47 -49.08
N MET A 268 -25.69 -27.30 -48.01
CA MET A 268 -27.06 -27.84 -47.91
C MET A 268 -27.99 -27.37 -49.04
N ASN A 269 -27.82 -26.14 -49.52
CA ASN A 269 -28.61 -25.57 -50.61
C ASN A 269 -27.76 -25.33 -51.87
N LEU A 270 -26.59 -25.96 -51.98
CA LEU A 270 -25.71 -25.77 -53.13
C LEU A 270 -26.36 -26.29 -54.41
N GLU A 271 -26.96 -27.49 -54.36
CA GLU A 271 -27.63 -28.10 -55.51
C GLU A 271 -28.72 -27.18 -56.05
N ASN A 272 -29.67 -26.76 -55.21
CA ASN A 272 -30.74 -25.85 -55.60
C ASN A 272 -30.22 -24.50 -56.13
N ARG A 273 -29.16 -23.95 -55.54
CA ARG A 273 -28.54 -22.69 -56.02
C ARG A 273 -27.86 -22.86 -57.37
N VAL A 274 -27.17 -23.98 -57.59
CA VAL A 274 -26.53 -24.30 -58.87
C VAL A 274 -27.60 -24.54 -59.95
N PHE A 275 -28.65 -25.31 -59.65
CA PHE A 275 -29.75 -25.54 -60.58
C PHE A 275 -30.51 -24.25 -60.92
N ALA A 276 -30.86 -23.44 -59.93
CA ALA A 276 -31.49 -22.13 -60.16
C ALA A 276 -30.60 -21.24 -61.05
N ARG A 277 -29.30 -21.16 -60.74
CA ARG A 277 -28.37 -20.38 -61.56
C ARG A 277 -28.23 -20.91 -62.99
N LEU A 278 -28.13 -22.23 -63.18
CA LEU A 278 -28.06 -22.84 -64.52
C LEU A 278 -29.37 -22.64 -65.30
N GLN A 279 -30.51 -22.63 -64.61
CA GLN A 279 -31.81 -22.34 -65.20
C GLN A 279 -31.93 -20.87 -65.62
N ASP A 280 -31.50 -19.94 -64.77
CA ASP A 280 -31.46 -18.51 -65.06
C ASP A 280 -30.48 -18.18 -66.20
N GLU A 281 -29.33 -18.87 -66.26
CA GLU A 281 -28.38 -18.78 -67.39
C GLU A 281 -28.91 -19.46 -68.66
N GLY A 282 -30.04 -20.18 -68.59
CA GLY A 282 -30.72 -20.76 -69.75
C GLY A 282 -30.14 -22.08 -70.25
N TRP A 283 -29.38 -22.81 -69.42
CA TRP A 283 -28.84 -24.12 -69.77
C TRP A 283 -29.92 -25.20 -69.90
N PHE A 284 -31.03 -25.08 -69.15
CA PHE A 284 -32.18 -25.99 -69.22
C PHE A 284 -33.23 -25.54 -70.24
N ARG A 285 -32.80 -24.99 -71.38
CA ARG A 285 -33.74 -24.68 -72.47
C ARG A 285 -34.15 -25.98 -73.15
N ASP A 286 -35.43 -26.11 -73.50
CA ASP A 286 -35.91 -27.24 -74.28
C ASP A 286 -35.18 -27.23 -75.63
N ARG A 287 -34.45 -28.32 -75.91
CA ARG A 287 -33.66 -28.49 -77.13
C ARG A 287 -34.53 -28.29 -78.37
N VAL A 288 -35.76 -28.81 -78.36
CA VAL A 288 -36.68 -28.69 -79.50
C VAL A 288 -37.12 -27.24 -79.68
N LEU A 289 -37.44 -26.56 -78.59
CA LEU A 289 -37.86 -25.17 -78.62
C LEU A 289 -36.72 -24.25 -79.07
N HIS A 290 -35.48 -24.53 -78.64
CA HIS A 290 -34.27 -23.83 -79.10
C HIS A 290 -34.00 -24.06 -80.60
N GLU A 291 -34.04 -25.31 -81.08
CA GLU A 291 -33.90 -25.62 -82.52
C GLU A 291 -35.02 -24.94 -83.33
N VAL A 292 -36.25 -24.86 -82.80
CA VAL A 292 -37.35 -24.15 -83.47
C VAL A 292 -37.13 -22.64 -83.50
N GLU A 293 -36.75 -22.03 -82.37
CA GLU A 293 -36.54 -20.59 -82.25
C GLU A 293 -35.33 -20.09 -83.05
N PHE A 294 -34.22 -20.82 -83.02
CA PHE A 294 -32.93 -20.37 -83.55
C PHE A 294 -32.56 -20.98 -84.90
N ASP A 295 -33.11 -22.15 -85.28
CA ASP A 295 -32.85 -22.75 -86.60
C ASP A 295 -34.09 -22.70 -87.51
N PHE A 296 -35.25 -23.19 -87.04
CA PHE A 296 -36.44 -23.33 -87.88
C PHE A 296 -37.11 -21.99 -88.20
N PHE A 297 -37.35 -21.11 -87.22
CA PHE A 297 -37.99 -19.82 -87.50
C PHE A 297 -37.16 -18.95 -88.45
N PRO A 298 -35.82 -18.82 -88.29
CA PRO A 298 -35.01 -18.12 -89.28
C PRO A 298 -35.12 -18.74 -90.68
N TRP A 299 -35.05 -20.07 -90.79
CA TRP A 299 -35.23 -20.76 -92.07
C TRP A 299 -36.63 -20.53 -92.67
N LEU A 300 -37.69 -20.63 -91.87
CA LEU A 300 -39.07 -20.43 -92.30
C LEU A 300 -39.28 -18.99 -92.76
N MET A 301 -38.75 -18.01 -92.03
CA MET A 301 -38.81 -16.59 -92.41
C MET A 301 -38.06 -16.33 -93.72
N ASP A 302 -36.92 -17.00 -93.94
CA ASP A 302 -36.17 -16.91 -95.20
C ASP A 302 -36.95 -17.54 -96.37
N GLN A 303 -37.58 -18.71 -96.18
CA GLN A 303 -38.45 -19.33 -97.18
C GLN A 303 -39.68 -18.49 -97.50
N VAL A 304 -40.32 -17.90 -96.47
CA VAL A 304 -41.47 -17.01 -96.65
C VAL A 304 -41.05 -15.74 -97.39
N ALA A 305 -39.87 -15.17 -97.10
CA ALA A 305 -39.34 -14.04 -97.82
C ALA A 305 -39.13 -14.35 -99.31
N VAL A 306 -38.57 -15.53 -99.63
CA VAL A 306 -38.41 -16.01 -101.02
C VAL A 306 -39.75 -16.14 -101.75
N GLU A 307 -40.77 -16.73 -101.10
CA GLU A 307 -42.10 -16.88 -101.72
C GLU A 307 -42.84 -15.54 -101.86
N LEU A 308 -42.70 -14.63 -100.90
CA LEU A 308 -43.22 -13.26 -101.01
C LEU A 308 -42.55 -12.49 -102.14
N GLU A 309 -41.25 -12.64 -102.32
CA GLU A 309 -40.51 -12.02 -103.40
C GLU A 309 -40.95 -12.55 -104.77
N LYS A 310 -41.13 -13.88 -104.92
CA LYS A 310 -41.71 -14.48 -106.13
C LYS A 310 -43.10 -13.92 -106.43
N LYS A 311 -43.97 -13.82 -105.41
CA LYS A 311 -45.34 -13.30 -105.58
C LYS A 311 -45.35 -11.81 -105.90
N GLN A 312 -44.46 -11.02 -105.31
CA GLN A 312 -44.27 -9.61 -105.66
C GLN A 312 -43.82 -9.47 -107.12
N ARG A 313 -42.82 -10.24 -107.56
CA ARG A 313 -42.38 -10.27 -108.97
C ARG A 313 -43.52 -10.65 -109.92
N ALA A 314 -44.30 -11.67 -109.58
CA ALA A 314 -45.46 -12.08 -110.39
C ALA A 314 -46.53 -10.98 -110.47
N ARG A 315 -46.82 -10.27 -109.37
CA ARG A 315 -47.74 -9.13 -109.39
C ARG A 315 -47.22 -7.98 -110.24
N VAL A 316 -45.92 -7.65 -110.15
CA VAL A 316 -45.29 -6.63 -110.99
C VAL A 316 -45.45 -6.99 -112.47
N LEU A 317 -45.24 -8.26 -112.85
CA LEU A 317 -45.44 -8.73 -114.23
C LEU A 317 -46.89 -8.65 -114.69
N VAL A 318 -47.86 -9.01 -113.84
CA VAL A 318 -49.29 -8.91 -114.16
C VAL A 318 -49.71 -7.45 -114.27
N ASP A 319 -49.26 -6.57 -113.38
CA ASP A 319 -49.53 -5.13 -113.46
C ASP A 319 -48.91 -4.53 -114.72
N ASP A 320 -47.71 -4.96 -115.13
CA ASP A 320 -47.10 -4.56 -116.41
C ASP A 320 -47.89 -5.08 -117.62
N LEU A 321 -48.39 -6.32 -117.59
CA LEU A 321 -49.28 -6.85 -118.63
C LEU A 321 -50.59 -6.07 -118.71
N ILE A 322 -51.23 -5.78 -117.58
CA ILE A 322 -52.46 -4.98 -117.53
C ILE A 322 -52.19 -3.58 -118.06
N ARG A 323 -51.07 -2.94 -117.66
CA ARG A 323 -50.67 -1.63 -118.19
C ARG A 323 -50.45 -1.67 -119.71
N GLN A 324 -49.84 -2.73 -120.25
CA GLN A 324 -49.69 -2.91 -121.70
C GLN A 324 -51.04 -3.07 -122.40
N VAL A 325 -51.96 -3.89 -121.86
CA VAL A 325 -53.30 -4.08 -122.44
C VAL A 325 -54.12 -2.79 -122.39
N VAL A 326 -54.10 -2.06 -121.27
CA VAL A 326 -54.79 -0.76 -121.13
C VAL A 326 -54.18 0.28 -122.07
N ALA A 327 -52.86 0.29 -122.26
CA ALA A 327 -52.21 1.17 -123.24
C ALA A 327 -52.57 0.82 -124.69
N ILE A 328 -52.77 -0.46 -125.02
CA ILE A 328 -53.24 -0.90 -126.34
C ILE A 328 -54.71 -0.49 -126.56
N GLN A 329 -55.56 -0.61 -125.54
CA GLN A 329 -56.98 -0.21 -125.62
C GLN A 329 -57.20 1.31 -125.63
N LEU A 330 -56.30 2.12 -125.04
CA LEU A 330 -56.38 3.58 -125.13
C LEU A 330 -55.80 4.13 -126.45
N ASN A 331 -54.96 3.36 -127.14
CA ASN A 331 -54.39 3.69 -128.44
C ASN A 331 -55.15 3.06 -129.64
N SER A 332 -56.21 2.29 -129.37
CA SER A 332 -57.17 1.82 -130.38
C SER A 332 -58.48 2.59 -130.21
#